data_AF-A0A0F0GAV1-F1
#
_entry.id   AF-A0A0F0GAV1-F1
#
_cell.length_a   1.000
_cell.length_b   1.000
_cell.length_c   1.000
_cell.angle_alpha   90.00
_cell.angle_beta   90.00
_cell.angle_gamma   90.00
#
_symmetry.space_group_name_H-M   'P 1'
#
loop_
_entity.id
_entity.type
_entity.pdbx_description
1 polymer ?
#
loop_
_entity_poly.entity_id
_entity_poly.type
_entity_poly.pdbx_seq_one_letter_code
_entity_poly.pdbx_strand_id
1 'polypeptide(L)'
;EEHGVGTFVEVSAHPVLAMAVQESIEAAGRDAVAFGTLRRHEGGLERLFATLGEAQVRGVAVDWQSFFAGRDARRVDLPTYAF
;
A
#
# COMPACT_ATOMS: atom_id res chain seq x y z
N GLU A 1 -13.68 -23.02 3.79
CA GLU A 1 -14.30 -21.70 3.98
C GLU A 1 -13.56 -20.72 3.10
N GLU A 2 -14.27 -19.89 2.35
CA GLU A 2 -13.66 -18.89 1.47
C GLU A 2 -13.28 -17.69 2.34
N HIS A 3 -12.00 -17.54 2.68
CA HIS A 3 -11.52 -16.37 3.43
C HIS A 3 -11.63 -15.15 2.52
N GLY A 4 -12.42 -14.15 2.92
CA GLY A 4 -12.55 -12.90 2.18
C GLY A 4 -11.21 -12.14 2.14
N VAL A 5 -10.65 -11.97 0.94
CA VAL A 5 -9.45 -11.16 0.73
C VAL A 5 -9.87 -9.71 0.51
N GLY A 6 -9.38 -8.80 1.37
CA GLY A 6 -9.70 -7.36 1.30
C GLY A 6 -8.65 -6.51 0.57
N THR A 7 -7.52 -7.08 0.16
CA THR A 7 -6.41 -6.33 -0.43
C THR A 7 -5.63 -7.15 -1.45
N PHE A 8 -5.40 -6.56 -2.61
CA PHE A 8 -4.65 -7.13 -3.72
C PHE A 8 -3.48 -6.21 -4.07
N VAL A 9 -2.28 -6.77 -4.14
CA VAL A 9 -1.06 -6.03 -4.46
C VAL A 9 -0.41 -6.63 -5.69
N GLU A 10 -0.29 -5.85 -6.76
CA GLU A 10 0.46 -6.24 -7.95
C GLU A 10 1.94 -5.86 -7.78
N VAL A 11 2.79 -6.86 -7.63
CA VAL A 11 4.24 -6.69 -7.51
C VAL A 11 4.87 -6.69 -8.91
N SER A 12 5.04 -5.51 -9.48
CA SER A 12 5.58 -5.33 -10.84
C SER A 12 6.29 -3.98 -11.00
N ALA A 13 7.03 -3.82 -12.10
CA ALA A 13 7.65 -2.55 -12.49
C ALA A 13 6.63 -1.50 -12.94
N HIS A 14 5.41 -1.93 -13.28
CA HIS A 14 4.29 -1.09 -13.67
C HIS A 14 3.00 -1.91 -13.66
N PRO A 15 1.92 -1.45 -12.99
CA PRO A 15 0.70 -2.21 -12.88
C PRO A 15 0.02 -2.40 -14.24
N VAL A 16 -0.36 -3.65 -14.52
CA VAL A 16 -1.20 -4.01 -15.67
C VAL A 16 -2.47 -4.76 -15.26
N LEU A 17 -2.51 -5.31 -14.04
CA LEU A 17 -3.62 -6.09 -13.50
C LEU A 17 -4.46 -5.30 -12.50
N ALA A 18 -3.85 -4.39 -11.74
CA ALA A 18 -4.51 -3.70 -10.63
C ALA A 18 -5.85 -3.05 -11.01
N MET A 19 -5.94 -2.43 -12.18
CA MET A 19 -7.20 -1.84 -12.69
C MET A 19 -8.27 -2.91 -12.92
N ALA A 20 -7.97 -3.97 -13.67
CA ALA A 20 -8.93 -5.02 -13.98
C ALA A 20 -9.40 -5.77 -12.72
N VAL A 21 -8.51 -5.94 -11.75
CA VAL A 21 -8.86 -6.51 -10.44
C VAL A 21 -9.79 -5.56 -9.67
N GLN A 22 -9.51 -4.25 -9.67
CA GLN A 22 -10.36 -3.26 -9.02
C GLN A 22 -11.77 -3.22 -9.65
N GLU A 23 -11.88 -3.24 -10.98
CA GLU A 23 -13.16 -3.33 -11.68
C GLU A 23 -13.94 -4.61 -11.33
N SER A 24 -13.24 -5.73 -11.18
CA SER A 24 -13.85 -7.02 -10.78
C SER A 24 -14.37 -6.98 -9.34
N ILE A 25 -13.64 -6.34 -8.43
CA ILE A 25 -14.06 -6.13 -7.04
C ILE A 25 -15.36 -5.31 -6.99
N GLU A 26 -15.40 -4.21 -7.74
CA GLU A 26 -16.56 -3.32 -7.84
C GLU A 26 -17.78 -4.04 -8.45
N ALA A 27 -17.58 -4.76 -9.55
CA ALA A 27 -18.63 -5.54 -10.20
C ALA A 27 -19.20 -6.65 -9.28
N ALA A 28 -18.37 -7.19 -8.39
CA ALA A 28 -18.78 -8.18 -7.39
C ALA A 28 -19.40 -7.56 -6.12
N GLY A 29 -19.48 -6.23 -6.02
CA GLY A 29 -20.01 -5.52 -4.84
C GLY A 29 -19.21 -5.80 -3.57
N ARG A 30 -17.90 -6.05 -3.69
CA ARG A 30 -17.02 -6.40 -2.57
C ARG A 30 -16.28 -5.18 -2.05
N ASP A 31 -16.07 -5.16 -0.74
CA ASP A 31 -15.20 -4.18 -0.10
C ASP A 31 -13.76 -4.71 -0.08
N ALA A 32 -13.01 -4.37 -1.12
CA ALA A 32 -11.59 -4.70 -1.27
C ALA A 32 -10.88 -3.65 -2.12
N VAL A 33 -9.56 -3.63 -2.09
CA VAL A 33 -8.74 -2.69 -2.86
C VAL A 33 -7.66 -3.42 -3.66
N ALA A 34 -7.37 -2.93 -4.87
CA ALA A 34 -6.26 -3.39 -5.69
C ALA A 34 -5.31 -2.24 -6.08
N PHE A 35 -4.00 -2.45 -5.94
CA PHE A 35 -2.98 -1.47 -6.33
C PHE A 35 -1.66 -2.13 -6.73
N GLY A 36 -0.82 -1.40 -7.47
CA GLY A 36 0.52 -1.86 -7.87
C GLY A 36 1.66 -1.28 -7.03
N THR A 37 2.80 -1.96 -7.01
CA THR A 37 3.98 -1.53 -6.25
C THR A 37 4.70 -0.33 -6.87
N LEU A 38 5.04 -0.41 -8.16
CA LEU A 38 5.85 0.57 -8.88
C LEU A 38 5.09 1.11 -10.09
N ARG A 39 5.63 2.15 -10.74
CA ARG A 39 5.11 2.66 -12.01
C ARG A 39 6.25 2.73 -13.03
N ARG A 40 5.88 2.71 -14.32
CA ARG A 40 6.83 2.86 -15.40
C ARG A 40 7.60 4.17 -15.19
N HIS A 41 8.93 4.10 -15.28
CA HIS A 41 9.86 5.21 -15.03
C HIS A 41 9.96 5.66 -13.55
N GLU A 42 9.29 4.97 -12.63
CA GLU A 42 9.32 5.23 -11.18
C GLU A 42 9.71 3.96 -10.42
N GLY A 43 10.82 3.32 -10.81
CA GLY A 43 11.26 2.03 -10.25
C GLY A 43 11.98 2.11 -8.90
N GLY A 44 12.05 3.28 -8.28
CA GLY A 44 12.85 3.54 -7.08
C GLY A 44 12.09 3.33 -5.77
N LEU A 45 12.85 3.38 -4.67
CA LEU A 45 12.30 3.28 -3.30
C LEU A 45 11.31 4.39 -2.97
N GLU A 46 11.48 5.59 -3.54
CA GLU A 46 10.55 6.70 -3.37
C GLU A 46 9.12 6.31 -3.76
N ARG A 47 8.95 5.71 -4.94
CA ARG A 47 7.65 5.22 -5.41
C ARG A 47 7.11 4.11 -4.51
N LEU A 48 7.97 3.17 -4.11
CA LEU A 48 7.56 2.08 -3.23
C LEU A 48 7.07 2.60 -1.87
N PHE A 49 7.78 3.56 -1.26
CA PHE A 49 7.39 4.14 0.02
C PHE A 49 6.12 4.98 -0.08
N ALA A 50 5.95 5.72 -1.17
CA ALA A 50 4.70 6.41 -1.46
C ALA A 50 3.53 5.41 -1.59
N THR A 51 3.74 4.26 -2.23
CA THR A 51 2.76 3.17 -2.30
C THR A 51 2.40 2.60 -0.92
N LEU A 52 3.37 2.45 0.00
CA LEU A 52 3.08 2.03 1.38
C LEU A 52 2.24 3.06 2.15
N GLY A 53 2.52 4.36 2.00
CA GLY A 53 1.70 5.42 2.59
C GLY A 53 0.27 5.43 2.02
N GLU A 54 0.16 5.24 0.71
CA GLU A 54 -1.09 5.06 -0.01
C GLU A 54 -1.91 3.84 0.48
N ALA A 55 -1.24 2.72 0.78
CA ALA A 55 -1.87 1.53 1.34
C ALA A 55 -2.40 1.80 2.77
N GLN A 56 -1.60 2.47 3.60
CA GLN A 56 -1.97 2.88 4.95
C GLN A 56 -3.23 3.77 4.96
N VAL A 57 -3.31 4.77 4.06
CA VAL A 57 -4.49 5.66 3.92
C VAL A 57 -5.74 4.88 3.49
N ARG A 58 -5.57 3.81 2.71
CA ARG A 58 -6.64 2.90 2.30
C ARG A 58 -7.00 1.86 3.36
N GLY A 59 -6.44 1.95 4.57
CA GLY A 59 -6.75 1.05 5.69
C GLY A 59 -5.96 -0.25 5.71
N VAL A 60 -4.99 -0.44 4.81
CA VAL A 60 -4.08 -1.60 4.83
C VAL A 60 -3.10 -1.40 5.98
N ALA A 61 -3.04 -2.37 6.90
CA ALA A 61 -2.09 -2.33 8.00
C ALA A 61 -0.65 -2.52 7.49
N VAL A 62 0.14 -1.45 7.51
CA VAL A 62 1.58 -1.50 7.23
C VAL A 62 2.34 -1.64 8.53
N ASP A 63 3.17 -2.67 8.64
CA ASP A 63 4.04 -2.87 9.80
C ASP A 63 5.28 -1.97 9.72
N TRP A 64 5.14 -0.76 10.27
CA TRP A 64 6.23 0.19 10.37
C TRP A 64 7.33 -0.24 11.36
N GLN A 65 7.04 -1.12 12.33
CA GLN A 65 8.08 -1.66 13.23
C GLN A 65 9.05 -2.53 12.44
N SER A 66 8.53 -3.46 11.64
CA SER A 66 9.35 -4.27 10.72
C SER A 66 10.07 -3.40 9.69
N PHE A 67 9.42 -2.35 9.20
CA PHE A 67 10.05 -1.40 8.29
C PHE A 67 11.28 -0.71 8.89
N PHE A 68 11.30 -0.42 10.20
CA PHE A 68 12.43 0.23 10.87
C PHE A 68 13.38 -0.73 11.58
N ALA A 69 13.05 -2.01 11.70
CA ALA A 69 13.88 -3.02 12.36
C ALA A 69 15.32 -3.03 11.79
N GLY A 70 16.31 -3.06 12.69
CA GLY A 70 17.74 -3.07 12.34
C GLY A 70 18.29 -1.74 11.80
N ARG A 71 17.48 -0.66 11.76
CA ARG A 71 17.94 0.69 11.42
C ARG A 71 18.15 1.50 12.70
N ASP A 72 19.04 2.49 12.67
CA ASP A 72 19.22 3.48 13.75
C ASP A 72 18.09 4.53 13.75
N ALA A 73 16.85 4.05 13.75
CA ALA A 73 15.66 4.87 13.79
C ALA A 73 15.36 5.25 15.24
N ARG A 74 15.23 6.55 15.50
CA ARG A 74 14.87 7.10 16.81
C ARG A 74 13.57 7.90 16.73
N ARG A 75 12.80 7.88 17.82
CA ARG A 75 11.69 8.82 17.99
C ARG A 75 12.25 10.23 18.13
N VAL A 76 11.59 11.20 17.51
CA VAL A 76 11.91 12.62 17.57
C VAL A 76 10.65 13.39 17.92
N ASP A 77 10.81 14.53 18.58
CA ASP A 77 9.68 15.41 18.85
C ASP A 77 9.18 15.99 17.53
N LEU A 78 7.86 15.87 17.31
CA LEU A 78 7.16 16.44 16.16
C LEU A 78 6.22 17.54 16.66
N PRO A 79 5.86 18.53 15.82
CA PRO A 79 4.80 19.47 16.14
C PRO A 79 3.55 18.73 16.59
N THR A 80 2.90 19.24 17.63
CA THR A 80 1.60 18.71 18.03
C THR A 80 0.61 18.94 16.90
N TYR A 81 -0.39 18.07 16.81
CA TYR A 81 -1.48 18.26 15.87
C TYR A 81 -2.06 19.67 16.02
N ALA A 82 -2.31 20.32 14.89
CA ALA A 82 -2.81 21.69 14.82
C ALA A 82 -4.32 21.73 15.14
N PHE A 83 -4.65 21.55 16.42
CA PHE A 83 -6.00 21.75 16.95
C PHE A 83 -6.26 23.23 17.25
#